data_AF-A0A4P2Q988-F1
#
_entry.id   AF-A0A4P2Q988-F1
#
_cell.length_a   1.000
_cell.length_b   1.000
_cell.length_c   1.000
_cell.angle_alpha   90.00
_cell.angle_beta   90.00
_cell.angle_gamma   90.00
#
_symmetry.space_group_name_H-M   'P 1'
#
loop_
_entity.id
_entity.type
_entity.pdbx_description
1 polymer ?
#
loop_
_entity_poly.entity_id
_entity_poly.type
_entity_poly.pdbx_seq_one_letter_code
_entity_poly.pdbx_strand_id
1 'polypeptide(L)' 'MPTCRECDSEVDELRTVKVGSKKKKMCEDCADRAAQEGAIAEESEAVVQQMMGFKGRR' A
#
# COMPACT_ATOMS: atom_id res chain seq x y z
N MET A 1 -18.30 -5.77 -16.60
CA MET A 1 -17.50 -4.73 -15.95
C MET A 1 -16.68 -5.38 -14.84
N PRO A 2 -15.40 -5.06 -14.67
CA PRO A 2 -14.66 -5.56 -13.51
C PRO A 2 -15.22 -4.99 -12.20
N THR A 3 -15.32 -5.82 -11.17
CA THR A 3 -15.77 -5.42 -9.83
C THR A 3 -14.57 -5.04 -8.97
N CYS A 4 -14.64 -3.88 -8.31
CA CYS A 4 -13.65 -3.50 -7.32
C CYS A 4 -13.76 -4.41 -6.08
N ARG A 5 -12.65 -5.00 -5.63
CA ARG A 5 -12.64 -5.87 -4.44
C ARG A 5 -12.67 -5.14 -3.10
N GLU A 6 -12.60 -3.81 -3.11
CA GLU A 6 -12.56 -2.99 -1.89
C GLU A 6 -13.96 -2.41 -1.56
N CYS A 7 -14.74 -2.06 -2.59
CA CYS A 7 -16.07 -1.46 -2.45
C CYS A 7 -17.18 -2.22 -3.19
N ASP A 8 -16.87 -3.39 -3.77
CA ASP A 8 -17.78 -4.26 -4.52
C ASP A 8 -18.56 -3.56 -5.64
N SER A 9 -18.06 -2.43 -6.12
CA SER A 9 -18.68 -1.65 -7.19
C SER A 9 -18.20 -2.11 -8.56
N GLU A 10 -19.12 -2.19 -9.53
CA GLU A 10 -18.79 -2.42 -10.93
C GLU A 10 -18.21 -1.14 -11.54
N VAL A 11 -17.00 -1.24 -12.07
CA VAL A 11 -16.29 -0.13 -12.70
C VAL A 11 -15.79 -0.54 -14.07
N ASP A 12 -15.46 0.42 -14.91
CA ASP A 12 -14.94 0.13 -16.25
C ASP A 12 -13.47 -0.29 -16.21
N GLU A 13 -12.68 0.30 -15.31
CA GLU A 13 -11.24 0.05 -15.19
C GLU A 13 -10.79 -0.20 -13.75
N LEU A 14 -9.88 -1.16 -13.58
CA LEU A 14 -9.19 -1.44 -12.31
C LEU A 14 -7.71 -1.10 -12.42
N ARG A 15 -7.23 -0.34 -11.43
CA ARG A 15 -5.83 0.08 -11.33
C ARG A 15 -5.10 -0.85 -10.38
N THR A 16 -3.83 -1.14 -10.70
CA THR A 16 -2.98 -1.94 -9.81
C THR A 16 -2.16 -0.99 -8.95
N VAL A 17 -2.42 -0.98 -7.65
CA VAL A 17 -1.67 -0.21 -6.66
C VAL A 17 -0.84 -1.12 -5.77
N LYS A 18 0.28 -0.62 -5.29
CA LYS A 18 1.14 -1.31 -4.33
C LYS A 18 0.77 -0.83 -2.93
N VAL A 19 0.34 -1.75 -2.08
CA VAL A 19 0.01 -1.50 -0.67
C VAL A 19 0.98 -2.35 0.17
N GLY A 20 1.96 -1.68 0.80
CA GLY A 20 3.10 -2.35 1.44
C GLY A 20 3.91 -3.16 0.42
N SER A 21 4.08 -4.47 0.69
CA SER A 21 4.80 -5.39 -0.21
C SER A 21 3.92 -6.06 -1.27
N LYS A 22 2.59 -5.88 -1.21
CA LYS A 22 1.63 -6.56 -2.09
C LYS A 22 1.02 -5.62 -3.12
N LYS A 23 0.82 -6.12 -4.34
CA LYS A 23 0.04 -5.42 -5.37
C LYS A 23 -1.43 -5.82 -5.25
N LYS A 24 -2.32 -4.84 -5.15
CA LYS A 24 -3.78 -5.01 -5.15
C LYS A 24 -4.38 -4.33 -6.38
N LYS A 25 -5.48 -4.88 -6.92
CA LYS A 25 -6.29 -4.25 -7.97
C LYS A 25 -7.57 -3.69 -7.36
N MET A 26 -7.82 -2.41 -7.59
CA MET A 26 -9.00 -1.69 -7.08
C MET A 26 -9.36 -0.54 -8.03
N CYS A 27 -10.51 0.10 -7.84
CA CYS A 27 -10.90 1.28 -8.62
C CYS A 27 -10.04 2.49 -8.25
N GLU A 28 -10.15 3.57 -9.02
CA GLU A 28 -9.42 4.82 -8.79
C GLU A 28 -9.61 5.37 -7.36
N ASP A 29 -10.85 5.53 -6.90
CA ASP A 29 -11.13 6.02 -5.54
C ASP A 29 -10.49 5.19 -4.42
N CYS A 30 -10.52 3.87 -4.53
CA CYS A 30 -9.91 2.98 -3.54
C CYS A 30 -8.38 3.01 -3.63
N ALA A 31 -7.84 3.11 -4.85
CA ALA A 31 -6.42 3.21 -5.10
C ALA A 31 -5.81 4.47 -4.46
N ASP A 32 -6.48 5.61 -4.58
CA ASP A 32 -6.02 6.87 -3.98
C ASP A 32 -6.00 6.84 -2.45
N ARG A 33 -6.98 6.16 -1.82
CA ARG A 33 -7.00 5.96 -0.36
C ARG A 33 -5.87 5.03 0.08
N ALA A 34 -5.72 3.89 -0.59
CA ALA A 34 -4.71 2.90 -0.24
C ALA A 34 -3.27 3.43 -0.47
N ALA A 35 -3.07 4.31 -1.46
CA ALA A 35 -1.79 4.98 -1.69
C ALA A 35 -1.41 5.92 -0.55
N GLN A 36 -2.38 6.65 0.02
CA GLN A 36 -2.16 7.51 1.18
C GLN A 36 -1.79 6.69 2.42
N GLU A 37 -2.44 5.55 2.65
CA GLU A 37 -2.10 4.64 3.76
C GLU A 37 -0.73 3.96 3.58
N GLY A 38 -0.37 3.61 2.34
CA GLY A 38 0.91 2.97 2.00
C GLY A 38 2.13 3.86 2.24
N ALA A 39 2.01 5.17 2.05
CA ALA A 39 3.08 6.14 2.32
C ALA A 39 3.51 6.14 3.79
N ILE A 40 2.57 5.91 4.71
CA ILE A 40 2.81 5.90 6.16
C ILE A 40 3.59 4.64 6.59
N ALA A 41 3.38 3.52 5.90
CA ALA A 41 4.02 2.24 6.22
C ALA A 41 5.52 2.22 5.85
N GLU A 42 5.93 2.78 4.70
CA GLU A 42 7.35 2.85 4.33
C GLU A 42 8.16 3.76 5.25
N GLU A 43 7.59 4.89 5.71
CA GLU A 43 8.27 5.73 6.71
C GLU A 43 8.45 5.01 8.06
N SER A 44 7.50 4.14 8.43
CA SER A 44 7.56 3.39 9.70
C SER A 44 8.64 2.30 9.71
N GLU A 45 8.84 1.60 8.58
CA GLU A 45 9.83 0.52 8.48
C GLU A 45 11.28 1.06 8.45
N ALA A 46 11.48 2.22 7.84
CA ALA A 46 12.76 2.94 7.84
C ALA A 46 13.15 3.44 9.24
N VAL A 47 12.19 3.94 10.03
CA VAL A 47 12.44 4.40 11.42
C VAL A 47 12.79 3.22 12.34
N VAL A 48 12.12 2.07 12.21
CA VAL A 48 12.45 0.88 13.00
C VAL A 48 13.83 0.32 12.62
N GLN A 49 14.20 0.31 11.34
CA GLN A 49 15.56 -0.05 10.92
C GLN A 49 16.62 0.90 11.47
N GLN A 50 16.34 2.21 11.55
CA GLN A 50 17.26 3.16 12.20
C GLN A 50 17.40 2.90 13.70
N MET A 51 16.34 2.51 14.40
CA MET A 51 16.42 2.15 15.82
C MET A 51 17.18 0.84 16.08
N MET A 52 17.18 -0.10 15.13
CA MET A 52 17.92 -1.36 15.22
C MET A 52 19.36 -1.29 14.66
N GLY A 53 19.76 -0.17 14.05
CA GLY A 53 21.02 -0.01 13.33
C GLY A 53 22.27 0.31 14.18
N PHE A 54 22.16 0.58 15.48
CA PHE A 54 23.33 0.95 16.31
C PHE A 54 23.88 -0.18 17.20
N LYS A 55 23.21 -1.34 17.30
CA LYS A 55 23.59 -2.41 18.25
C LYS A 55 23.73 -3.78 17.60
N GLY A 56 24.59 -3.90 16.58
CA GLY A 56 24.87 -5.20 15.95
C GLY A 56 26.11 -5.26 15.06
N ARG A 57 27.00 -4.26 15.10
CA ARG A 57 28.32 -4.37 14.47
C ARG A 57 29.30 -4.99 15.46
N ARG A 58 29.26 -6.32 15.60
CA ARG A 58 30.39 -7.19 15.99
C ARG A 58 30.04 -8.65 15.78
#